data_AF-A0A935EY20-F1
#
_entry.id   AF-A0A935EY20-F1
#
_cell.length_a   1.000
_cell.length_b   1.000
_cell.length_c   1.000
_cell.angle_alpha   90.00
_cell.angle_beta   90.00
_cell.angle_gamma   90.00
#
_symmetry.space_group_name_H-M   'P 1'
#
loop_
_entity.id
_entity.type
_entity.pdbx_description
1 polymer ?
#
loop_
_entity_poly.entity_id
_entity_poly.type
_entity_poly.pdbx_seq_one_letter_code
_entity_poly.pdbx_strand_id
1 'polypeptide(L)'
;MNRKYAQIITLAIFAAVIWYFSGVSSAQVTYPQPTNLNTPFVDWTEANGCTRCHFTNGAGGDHMLEAVGVTYSDTKGFALSGNGWFASKHATSVHKSTNNTYCAKCHSPLQATNKSAFVNGFLQSTEMIADGKTEGVTCAACHPSRTAAITLGGRLAIYQFEKDRAKPEAYKLIKHGEEDSLCLNCHITRHNENNPGFKRMYDAGVACIECHMAPYGLILNTHVEKRFHDFKVASNLPFSCGAKGSMSACHTEFSTEATLAFLPYFKEQHRAWWPGKSMSSRMAPFGMPNSMNMYASRTMNIQRYETSDDYYRLWWQLELQVRANSGN
;
A
#
# COMPACT_ATOMS: atom_id res chain seq x y z
N MET A 1 39.66 -52.31 0.11
CA MET A 1 38.30 -52.11 -0.46
C MET A 1 38.45 -51.58 -1.88
N ASN A 2 37.82 -52.19 -2.89
CA ASN A 2 37.98 -51.78 -4.29
C ASN A 2 37.46 -50.34 -4.47
N ARG A 3 38.20 -49.49 -5.20
CA ARG A 3 37.91 -48.05 -5.38
C ARG A 3 36.49 -47.79 -5.90
N LYS A 4 35.94 -48.76 -6.66
CA LYS A 4 34.55 -48.75 -7.14
C LYS A 4 33.51 -48.92 -6.03
N TYR A 5 33.78 -49.76 -5.02
CA TYR A 5 32.86 -49.95 -3.88
C TYR A 5 32.84 -48.72 -2.96
N ALA A 6 33.98 -48.04 -2.79
CA ALA A 6 34.02 -46.80 -2.03
C ALA A 6 33.17 -45.69 -2.68
N GLN A 7 33.24 -45.54 -4.02
CA GLN A 7 32.46 -44.52 -4.75
C GLN A 7 30.95 -44.76 -4.70
N ILE A 8 30.51 -46.02 -4.79
CA ILE A 8 29.08 -46.37 -4.72
C ILE A 8 28.53 -46.07 -3.31
N ILE A 9 29.29 -46.37 -2.27
CA ILE A 9 28.89 -46.08 -0.88
C ILE A 9 28.81 -44.57 -0.64
N THR A 10 29.78 -43.79 -1.13
CA THR A 10 29.73 -42.33 -1.00
C THR A 10 28.52 -41.73 -1.72
N LEU A 11 28.19 -42.20 -2.93
CA LEU A 11 27.00 -41.74 -3.67
C LEU A 11 25.70 -42.11 -2.96
N ALA A 12 25.61 -43.33 -2.40
CA ALA A 12 24.44 -43.75 -1.63
C ALA A 12 24.25 -42.93 -0.36
N ILE A 13 25.34 -42.59 0.36
CA ILE A 13 25.28 -41.74 1.54
C ILE A 13 24.86 -40.31 1.15
N PHE A 14 25.42 -39.74 0.09
CA PHE A 14 25.02 -38.41 -0.39
C PHE A 14 23.55 -38.38 -0.82
N ALA A 15 23.08 -39.40 -1.55
CA ALA A 15 21.68 -39.51 -1.94
C ALA A 15 20.76 -39.64 -0.71
N ALA A 16 21.13 -40.46 0.28
CA ALA A 16 20.36 -40.62 1.52
C ALA A 16 20.34 -39.34 2.36
N VAL A 17 21.45 -38.59 2.40
CA VAL A 17 21.53 -37.29 3.08
C VAL A 17 20.67 -36.24 2.37
N ILE A 18 20.74 -36.16 1.03
CA ILE A 18 19.87 -35.28 0.24
C ILE A 18 18.40 -35.66 0.46
N TRP A 19 18.07 -36.96 0.48
CA TRP A 19 16.71 -37.43 0.73
C TRP A 19 16.24 -37.06 2.15
N TYR A 20 17.08 -37.27 3.16
CA TYR A 20 16.82 -36.91 4.55
C TYR A 20 16.60 -35.40 4.73
N PHE A 21 17.39 -34.55 4.06
CA PHE A 21 17.21 -33.10 4.10
C PHE A 21 16.08 -32.58 3.21
N SER A 22 15.72 -33.28 2.13
CA SER A 22 14.55 -32.96 1.30
C SER A 22 13.21 -33.41 1.93
N GLY A 23 13.27 -34.37 2.84
CA GLY A 23 12.15 -34.87 3.65
C GLY A 23 11.85 -34.02 4.89
N VAL A 24 12.61 -32.94 5.14
CA VAL A 24 12.22 -31.90 6.10
C VAL A 24 11.07 -31.13 5.44
N SER A 25 9.89 -31.75 5.42
CA SER A 25 8.63 -31.04 5.23
C SER A 25 8.66 -29.88 6.21
N SER A 26 8.79 -28.66 5.68
CA SER A 26 8.60 -27.45 6.46
C SER A 26 7.28 -27.66 7.18
N ALA A 27 7.32 -27.89 8.49
CA ALA A 27 6.12 -27.94 9.29
C ALA A 27 5.40 -26.65 8.94
N GLN A 28 4.25 -26.75 8.25
CA GLN A 28 3.45 -25.56 7.97
C GLN A 28 3.04 -25.08 9.35
N VAL A 29 3.70 -24.04 9.82
CA VAL A 29 3.31 -23.39 11.05
C VAL A 29 1.91 -22.86 10.75
N THR A 30 0.92 -23.51 11.36
CA THR A 30 -0.48 -23.13 11.19
C THR A 30 -0.68 -21.86 11.99
N TYR A 31 -0.44 -20.71 11.37
CA TYR A 31 -0.66 -19.43 12.02
C TYR A 31 -2.16 -19.20 12.20
N PRO A 32 -2.60 -18.79 13.41
CA PRO A 32 -4.00 -18.47 13.64
C PRO A 32 -4.44 -17.40 12.63
N GLN A 33 -5.61 -17.58 12.02
CA GLN A 33 -6.14 -16.59 11.10
C GLN A 33 -6.80 -15.46 11.89
N PRO A 34 -6.73 -14.20 11.44
CA PRO A 34 -7.55 -13.14 12.00
C PRO A 34 -9.02 -13.35 11.56
N THR A 35 -9.68 -14.33 12.17
CA THR A 35 -11.05 -14.77 11.85
C THR A 35 -12.12 -13.78 12.32
N ASN A 36 -11.74 -12.85 13.19
CA ASN A 36 -12.58 -11.81 13.77
C ASN A 36 -12.71 -10.54 12.89
N LEU A 37 -12.13 -10.53 11.70
CA LEU A 37 -12.17 -9.38 10.78
C LEU A 37 -13.26 -9.48 9.70
N ASN A 38 -13.95 -10.61 9.63
CA ASN A 38 -15.00 -10.84 8.64
C ASN A 38 -16.23 -9.95 8.90
N THR A 39 -16.71 -9.32 7.84
CA THR A 39 -18.01 -8.63 7.85
C THR A 39 -18.98 -9.41 6.96
N PRO A 40 -20.31 -9.30 7.14
CA PRO A 40 -21.27 -10.05 6.31
C PRO A 40 -21.20 -9.75 4.81
N PHE A 41 -20.52 -8.67 4.41
CA PHE A 41 -20.51 -8.16 3.04
C PHE A 41 -19.16 -8.29 2.34
N VAL A 42 -18.10 -8.64 3.07
CA VAL A 42 -16.74 -8.74 2.54
C VAL A 42 -16.14 -10.08 2.91
N ASP A 43 -15.73 -10.83 1.90
CA ASP A 43 -14.88 -12.00 2.08
C ASP A 43 -13.42 -11.55 2.24
N TRP A 44 -12.79 -11.93 3.35
CA TRP A 44 -11.39 -11.62 3.64
C TRP A 44 -10.48 -12.83 3.49
N THR A 45 -10.99 -13.93 2.93
CA THR A 45 -10.27 -15.20 2.85
C THR A 45 -8.95 -15.06 2.10
N GLU A 46 -8.90 -14.32 0.98
CA GLU A 46 -7.65 -14.06 0.28
C GLU A 46 -6.66 -13.25 1.12
N ALA A 47 -7.10 -12.12 1.68
CA ALA A 47 -6.23 -11.25 2.47
C ALA A 47 -5.69 -11.97 3.72
N ASN A 48 -6.54 -12.73 4.39
CA ASN A 48 -6.16 -13.58 5.52
C ASN A 48 -5.17 -14.67 5.07
N GLY A 49 -5.40 -15.28 3.91
CA GLY A 49 -4.48 -16.24 3.28
C GLY A 49 -3.09 -15.67 3.04
N CYS A 50 -2.98 -14.41 2.61
CA CYS A 50 -1.68 -13.73 2.41
C CYS A 50 -0.87 -13.60 3.70
N THR A 51 -1.52 -13.42 4.86
CA THR A 51 -0.82 -13.36 6.16
C THR A 51 -0.17 -14.69 6.54
N ARG A 52 -0.60 -15.83 5.99
CA ARG A 52 -0.09 -17.17 6.35
C ARG A 52 1.31 -17.48 5.81
N CYS A 53 1.63 -17.00 4.62
CA CYS A 53 2.83 -17.46 3.91
C CYS A 53 4.10 -16.65 4.23
N HIS A 54 3.96 -15.54 4.96
CA HIS A 54 5.06 -14.61 5.22
C HIS A 54 5.19 -14.19 6.69
N PHE A 55 4.36 -14.75 7.58
CA PHE A 55 4.44 -14.47 9.00
C PHE A 55 5.75 -15.00 9.60
N THR A 56 6.59 -14.11 10.11
CA THR A 56 7.82 -14.46 10.84
C THR A 56 7.67 -14.14 12.33
N ASN A 57 6.71 -14.79 12.99
CA ASN A 57 6.51 -14.75 14.45
C ASN A 57 6.49 -13.35 15.08
N GLY A 58 5.94 -12.35 14.37
CA GLY A 58 5.84 -10.97 14.88
C GLY A 58 7.17 -10.28 15.16
N ALA A 59 8.31 -10.82 14.69
CA ALA A 59 9.58 -10.13 14.80
C ALA A 59 9.53 -8.82 13.99
N GLY A 60 10.00 -7.72 14.59
CA GLY A 60 10.09 -6.42 13.90
C GLY A 60 10.82 -6.58 12.57
N GLY A 61 10.15 -6.27 11.45
CA GLY A 61 10.67 -6.57 10.13
C GLY A 61 9.70 -7.33 9.22
N ASP A 62 8.62 -7.92 9.75
CA ASP A 62 7.59 -8.58 8.95
C ASP A 62 6.77 -7.57 8.14
N HIS A 63 7.27 -7.27 6.93
CA HIS A 63 6.65 -6.34 6.01
C HIS A 63 5.19 -6.70 5.71
N MET A 64 4.83 -7.99 5.69
CA MET A 64 3.48 -8.40 5.31
C MET A 64 2.47 -8.08 6.40
N LEU A 65 2.81 -8.24 7.68
CA LEU A 65 1.92 -7.81 8.76
C LEU A 65 1.71 -6.30 8.78
N GLU A 66 2.80 -5.54 8.60
CA GLU A 66 2.74 -4.07 8.49
C GLU A 66 1.90 -3.63 7.29
N ALA A 67 2.14 -4.22 6.12
CA ALA A 67 1.43 -3.92 4.88
C ALA A 67 -0.06 -4.29 4.97
N VAL A 68 -0.39 -5.44 5.55
CA VAL A 68 -1.79 -5.86 5.71
C VAL A 68 -2.49 -5.03 6.80
N GLY A 69 -1.77 -4.53 7.80
CA GLY A 69 -2.33 -3.70 8.87
C GLY A 69 -2.63 -4.47 10.15
N VAL A 70 -1.80 -5.46 10.46
CA VAL A 70 -1.98 -6.37 11.59
C VAL A 70 -0.73 -6.34 12.48
N THR A 71 -0.95 -6.48 13.78
CA THR A 71 0.09 -6.73 14.78
C THR A 71 -0.12 -8.11 15.38
N TYR A 72 0.95 -8.71 15.88
CA TYR A 72 0.88 -9.99 16.59
C TYR A 72 1.61 -9.88 17.93
N SER A 73 1.04 -10.50 18.95
CA SER A 73 1.72 -10.75 20.21
C SER A 73 1.38 -12.14 20.73
N ASP A 74 2.33 -12.79 21.42
CA ASP A 74 2.12 -14.14 21.96
C ASP A 74 0.97 -14.22 22.97
N THR A 75 0.65 -13.09 23.62
CA THR A 75 -0.41 -13.04 24.65
C THR A 75 -1.78 -12.66 24.12
N LYS A 76 -1.87 -11.83 23.08
CA LYS A 76 -3.15 -11.31 22.55
C LYS A 76 -3.49 -11.84 21.15
N GLY A 77 -2.58 -12.57 20.52
CA GLY A 77 -2.72 -13.01 19.13
C GLY A 77 -2.69 -11.84 18.15
N PHE A 78 -3.41 -12.00 17.03
CA PHE A 78 -3.50 -11.00 15.98
C PHE A 78 -4.49 -9.87 16.32
N ALA A 79 -4.08 -8.63 16.08
CA ALA A 79 -4.92 -7.44 16.23
C ALA A 79 -4.69 -6.45 15.09
N LEU A 80 -5.75 -5.74 14.67
CA LEU A 80 -5.62 -4.64 13.72
C LEU A 80 -4.74 -3.53 14.29
N SER A 81 -3.81 -3.03 13.48
CA SER A 81 -2.92 -1.93 13.85
C SER A 81 -3.56 -0.55 13.69
N GLY A 82 -4.67 -0.46 12.95
CA GLY A 82 -5.27 0.81 12.51
C GLY A 82 -4.58 1.44 11.29
N ASN A 83 -3.56 0.78 10.75
CA ASN A 83 -2.82 1.15 9.53
C ASN A 83 -2.87 0.01 8.49
N GLY A 84 -2.07 0.11 7.43
CA GLY A 84 -1.98 -0.89 6.36
C GLY A 84 -3.27 -1.06 5.57
N TRP A 85 -3.34 -2.15 4.80
CA TRP A 85 -4.41 -2.42 3.87
C TRP A 85 -5.78 -2.51 4.55
N PHE A 86 -5.90 -3.18 5.71
CA PHE A 86 -7.16 -3.24 6.47
C PHE A 86 -7.72 -1.86 6.84
N ALA A 87 -6.86 -0.84 7.00
CA ALA A 87 -7.27 0.53 7.31
C ALA A 87 -7.56 1.38 6.06
N SER A 88 -7.41 0.81 4.86
CA SER A 88 -7.64 1.47 3.58
C SER A 88 -9.09 1.37 3.11
N LYS A 89 -9.42 2.18 2.09
CA LYS A 89 -10.69 2.03 1.36
C LYS A 89 -10.70 0.85 0.39
N HIS A 90 -9.54 0.36 -0.05
CA HIS A 90 -9.45 -0.84 -0.90
C HIS A 90 -10.05 -2.06 -0.21
N ALA A 91 -9.72 -2.24 1.07
CA ALA A 91 -10.23 -3.31 1.92
C ALA A 91 -11.76 -3.29 2.11
N THR A 92 -12.39 -2.13 1.96
CA THR A 92 -13.84 -1.93 2.17
C THR A 92 -14.53 -1.31 0.95
N SER A 93 -13.94 -1.47 -0.22
CA SER A 93 -14.39 -0.83 -1.46
C SER A 93 -15.66 -1.46 -2.05
N VAL A 94 -16.15 -2.53 -1.43
CA VAL A 94 -17.36 -3.25 -1.81
C VAL A 94 -18.60 -2.56 -1.25
N HIS A 95 -19.66 -2.44 -2.07
CA HIS A 95 -20.94 -1.87 -1.64
C HIS A 95 -22.11 -2.72 -2.13
N LYS A 96 -22.99 -3.15 -1.22
CA LYS A 96 -24.09 -4.09 -1.48
C LYS A 96 -24.93 -3.75 -2.72
N SER A 97 -25.24 -2.48 -2.94
CA SER A 97 -26.05 -2.02 -4.09
C SER A 97 -25.32 -2.05 -5.44
N THR A 98 -24.00 -2.23 -5.45
CA THR A 98 -23.15 -2.22 -6.65
C THR A 98 -22.32 -3.51 -6.77
N ASN A 99 -22.72 -4.58 -6.08
CA ASN A 99 -22.07 -5.89 -6.13
C ASN A 99 -22.39 -6.59 -7.45
N ASN A 100 -21.82 -6.10 -8.54
CA ASN A 100 -21.93 -6.71 -9.86
C ASN A 100 -20.56 -6.83 -10.52
N THR A 101 -20.47 -7.71 -11.50
CA THR A 101 -19.20 -8.05 -12.16
C THR A 101 -18.57 -6.91 -12.97
N TYR A 102 -19.31 -5.85 -13.30
CA TYR A 102 -18.75 -4.63 -13.91
C TYR A 102 -18.08 -3.74 -12.86
N CYS A 103 -18.82 -3.37 -11.80
CA CYS A 103 -18.29 -2.56 -10.70
C CYS A 103 -17.13 -3.28 -9.99
N ALA A 104 -17.18 -4.61 -9.93
CA ALA A 104 -16.13 -5.45 -9.38
C ALA A 104 -14.76 -5.24 -10.06
N LYS A 105 -14.70 -4.79 -11.33
CA LYS A 105 -13.42 -4.51 -12.02
C LYS A 105 -12.50 -3.59 -11.21
N CYS A 106 -13.08 -2.66 -10.45
CA CYS A 106 -12.33 -1.72 -9.61
C CYS A 106 -12.53 -1.94 -8.10
N HIS A 107 -13.59 -2.61 -7.68
CA HIS A 107 -13.98 -2.71 -6.27
C HIS A 107 -13.83 -4.12 -5.68
N SER A 108 -13.72 -5.14 -6.53
CA SER A 108 -13.66 -6.56 -6.16
C SER A 108 -13.00 -7.37 -7.30
N PRO A 109 -11.73 -7.07 -7.67
CA PRO A 109 -11.16 -7.49 -8.96
C PRO A 109 -11.17 -9.00 -9.21
N LEU A 110 -11.08 -9.79 -8.15
CA LEU A 110 -11.10 -11.26 -8.21
C LEU A 110 -12.48 -11.83 -8.54
N GLN A 111 -13.54 -11.04 -8.39
CA GLN A 111 -14.92 -11.40 -8.73
C GLN A 111 -15.41 -10.67 -10.00
N ALA A 112 -14.52 -9.95 -10.69
CA ALA A 112 -14.86 -9.25 -11.93
C ALA A 112 -14.87 -10.21 -13.15
N THR A 113 -15.62 -9.83 -14.19
CA THR A 113 -15.58 -10.50 -15.50
C THR A 113 -15.09 -9.55 -16.58
N ASN A 114 -14.33 -10.08 -17.54
CA ASN A 114 -13.89 -9.34 -18.71
C ASN A 114 -15.08 -8.91 -19.59
N LYS A 115 -16.15 -9.71 -19.58
CA LYS A 115 -17.33 -9.55 -20.44
C LYS A 115 -18.23 -8.37 -20.05
N SER A 116 -18.19 -7.96 -18.78
CA SER A 116 -18.98 -6.86 -18.27
C SER A 116 -18.59 -5.53 -18.89
N ALA A 117 -19.55 -4.74 -19.34
CA ALA A 117 -19.31 -3.46 -19.99
C ALA A 117 -20.31 -2.39 -19.55
N PHE A 118 -19.93 -1.13 -19.75
CA PHE A 118 -20.83 0.02 -19.65
C PHE A 118 -20.89 0.69 -21.01
N VAL A 119 -22.04 0.56 -21.68
CA VAL A 119 -22.25 0.98 -23.06
C VAL A 119 -23.45 1.89 -23.10
N ASN A 120 -23.29 3.10 -23.64
CA ASN A 120 -24.35 4.10 -23.80
C ASN A 120 -25.11 4.40 -22.50
N GLY A 121 -24.43 4.42 -21.35
CA GLY A 121 -25.06 4.72 -20.05
C GLY A 121 -25.67 3.51 -19.33
N PHE A 122 -25.58 2.30 -19.89
CA PHE A 122 -26.17 1.10 -19.32
C PHE A 122 -25.14 -0.01 -19.09
N LEU A 123 -25.33 -0.77 -18.02
CA LEU A 123 -24.55 -1.98 -17.76
C LEU A 123 -25.00 -3.10 -18.70
N GLN A 124 -24.02 -3.78 -19.31
CA GLN A 124 -24.23 -4.92 -20.19
C GLN A 124 -23.39 -6.11 -19.71
N SER A 125 -23.90 -7.32 -19.91
CA SER A 125 -23.20 -8.58 -19.58
C SER A 125 -22.63 -8.58 -18.15
N THR A 126 -23.42 -8.03 -17.22
CA THR A 126 -23.09 -7.97 -15.81
C THR A 126 -23.98 -8.90 -15.01
N GLU A 127 -23.37 -9.61 -14.08
CA GLU A 127 -24.05 -10.50 -13.15
C GLU A 127 -23.93 -9.92 -11.74
N MET A 128 -24.91 -10.21 -10.88
CA MET A 128 -24.82 -9.86 -9.47
C MET A 128 -23.90 -10.85 -8.76
N ILE A 129 -23.01 -10.33 -7.93
CA ILE A 129 -22.16 -11.13 -7.05
C ILE A 129 -22.91 -11.29 -5.74
N ALA A 130 -23.01 -12.53 -5.26
CA ALA A 130 -23.71 -12.82 -4.01
C ALA A 130 -23.07 -12.08 -2.81
N ASP A 131 -23.92 -11.66 -1.86
CA ASP A 131 -23.46 -11.06 -0.61
C ASP A 131 -22.44 -11.98 0.09
N GLY A 132 -21.36 -11.38 0.60
CA GLY A 132 -20.28 -12.12 1.26
C GLY A 132 -19.39 -12.94 0.32
N LYS A 133 -19.51 -12.78 -1.01
CA LYS A 133 -18.59 -13.35 -2.01
C LYS A 133 -17.65 -12.35 -2.66
N THR A 134 -17.94 -11.07 -2.49
CA THR A 134 -17.06 -9.98 -2.90
C THR A 134 -15.90 -9.85 -1.92
N GLU A 135 -14.69 -9.95 -2.43
CA GLU A 135 -13.49 -9.50 -1.71
C GLU A 135 -13.29 -8.01 -2.01
N GLY A 136 -12.64 -7.24 -1.13
CA GLY A 136 -12.20 -5.88 -1.49
C GLY A 136 -11.21 -5.88 -2.66
N VAL A 137 -10.54 -4.76 -2.89
CA VAL A 137 -9.33 -4.76 -3.71
C VAL A 137 -8.21 -5.36 -2.88
N THR A 138 -7.99 -6.67 -3.00
CA THR A 138 -7.07 -7.41 -2.13
C THR A 138 -5.63 -7.43 -2.65
N CYS A 139 -4.73 -8.12 -1.94
CA CYS A 139 -3.32 -8.25 -2.27
C CYS A 139 -3.12 -8.79 -3.70
N ALA A 140 -3.83 -9.85 -4.06
CA ALA A 140 -3.76 -10.47 -5.38
C ALA A 140 -4.18 -9.55 -6.54
N ALA A 141 -4.83 -8.42 -6.30
CA ALA A 141 -5.09 -7.45 -7.36
C ALA A 141 -3.80 -6.80 -7.90
N CYS A 142 -2.80 -6.64 -7.02
CA CYS A 142 -1.54 -5.93 -7.29
C CYS A 142 -0.28 -6.82 -7.18
N HIS A 143 -0.40 -7.98 -6.53
CA HIS A 143 0.72 -8.86 -6.25
C HIS A 143 0.44 -10.28 -6.74
N PRO A 144 1.28 -10.84 -7.63
CA PRO A 144 1.19 -12.24 -7.96
C PRO A 144 1.48 -13.10 -6.74
N SER A 145 0.83 -14.28 -6.68
CA SER A 145 1.18 -15.31 -5.70
C SER A 145 2.69 -15.64 -5.78
N ARG A 146 3.28 -16.15 -4.71
CA ARG A 146 4.72 -16.49 -4.68
C ARG A 146 5.16 -17.33 -5.90
N THR A 147 4.37 -18.35 -6.25
CA THR A 147 4.64 -19.23 -7.40
C THR A 147 4.60 -18.46 -8.73
N ALA A 148 3.57 -17.64 -8.92
CA ALA A 148 3.46 -16.79 -10.11
C ALA A 148 4.60 -15.76 -10.17
N ALA A 149 4.92 -15.11 -9.06
CA ALA A 149 5.96 -14.08 -8.94
C ALA A 149 7.35 -14.62 -9.30
N ILE A 150 7.69 -15.84 -8.85
CA ILE A 150 8.96 -16.50 -9.19
C ILE A 150 9.07 -16.69 -10.71
N THR A 151 7.98 -17.10 -11.35
CA THR A 151 7.97 -17.35 -12.81
C THR A 151 8.02 -16.05 -13.61
N LEU A 152 7.32 -15.01 -13.14
CA LEU A 152 7.27 -13.70 -13.79
C LEU A 152 8.55 -12.88 -13.59
N GLY A 153 9.39 -13.22 -12.61
CA GLY A 153 10.57 -12.44 -12.26
C GLY A 153 10.25 -11.10 -11.59
N GLY A 154 9.04 -10.94 -11.03
CA GLY A 154 8.62 -9.69 -10.39
C GLY A 154 7.40 -9.85 -9.50
N ARG A 155 7.18 -8.86 -8.62
CA ARG A 155 6.18 -8.91 -7.53
C ARG A 155 5.11 -7.82 -7.62
N LEU A 156 5.16 -6.97 -8.63
CA LEU A 156 4.14 -5.97 -8.92
C LEU A 156 3.51 -6.30 -10.25
N ALA A 157 2.19 -6.48 -10.27
CA ALA A 157 1.47 -6.83 -11.47
C ALA A 157 0.00 -6.44 -11.36
N ILE A 158 -0.65 -6.21 -12.50
CA ILE A 158 -2.10 -6.02 -12.56
C ILE A 158 -2.76 -7.37 -12.81
N TYR A 159 -3.64 -7.78 -11.89
CA TYR A 159 -4.47 -8.97 -12.08
C TYR A 159 -5.35 -8.85 -13.32
N GLN A 160 -5.42 -9.94 -14.08
CA GLN A 160 -6.22 -10.09 -15.29
C GLN A 160 -7.48 -10.89 -14.92
N PHE A 161 -8.65 -10.30 -15.10
CA PHE A 161 -9.90 -10.88 -14.57
C PHE A 161 -10.19 -12.27 -15.12
N GLU A 162 -10.90 -13.08 -14.32
CA GLU A 162 -11.31 -14.47 -14.60
C GLU A 162 -10.16 -15.47 -14.73
N LYS A 163 -8.91 -15.07 -14.50
CA LYS A 163 -7.76 -15.98 -14.54
C LYS A 163 -7.44 -16.56 -13.17
N ASP A 164 -6.84 -17.74 -13.15
CA ASP A 164 -6.40 -18.38 -11.92
C ASP A 164 -5.23 -17.60 -11.30
N ARG A 165 -5.48 -16.92 -10.18
CA ARG A 165 -4.51 -16.10 -9.44
C ARG A 165 -3.28 -16.87 -8.96
N ALA A 166 -3.29 -18.20 -8.96
CA ALA A 166 -2.12 -19.01 -8.66
C ALA A 166 -1.11 -19.07 -9.84
N LYS A 167 -1.54 -18.70 -11.04
CA LYS A 167 -0.76 -18.88 -12.28
C LYS A 167 -0.18 -17.58 -12.83
N PRO A 168 1.00 -17.61 -13.47
CA PRO A 168 1.66 -16.43 -14.04
C PRO A 168 0.79 -15.66 -15.04
N GLU A 169 0.04 -16.35 -15.89
CA GLU A 169 -0.79 -15.74 -16.93
C GLU A 169 -1.94 -14.87 -16.41
N ALA A 170 -2.25 -14.98 -15.11
CA ALA A 170 -3.22 -14.13 -14.42
C ALA A 170 -2.73 -12.71 -14.18
N TYR A 171 -1.49 -12.39 -14.53
CA TYR A 171 -0.85 -11.14 -14.15
C TYR A 171 -0.15 -10.48 -15.33
N LYS A 172 -0.37 -9.17 -15.47
CA LYS A 172 0.45 -8.31 -16.32
C LYS A 172 1.51 -7.66 -15.44
N LEU A 173 2.76 -8.09 -15.58
CA LEU A 173 3.87 -7.54 -14.80
C LEU A 173 4.02 -6.04 -15.05
N ILE A 174 4.25 -5.29 -13.97
CA ILE A 174 4.56 -3.87 -14.00
C ILE A 174 6.06 -3.68 -13.90
N LYS A 175 6.63 -2.96 -14.87
CA LYS A 175 8.05 -2.64 -14.89
C LYS A 175 8.33 -1.39 -14.06
N HIS A 176 9.61 -1.21 -13.73
CA HIS A 176 10.06 0.02 -13.13
C HIS A 176 9.78 1.23 -14.05
N GLY A 177 9.22 2.29 -13.49
CA GLY A 177 8.72 3.48 -14.21
C GLY A 177 7.28 3.35 -14.71
N GLU A 178 6.63 2.19 -14.60
CA GLU A 178 5.24 1.95 -15.00
C GLU A 178 4.29 1.83 -13.81
N GLU A 179 4.76 2.07 -12.59
CA GLU A 179 4.05 1.79 -11.34
C GLU A 179 2.73 2.55 -11.22
N ASP A 180 2.59 3.70 -11.87
CA ASP A 180 1.35 4.45 -11.90
C ASP A 180 0.17 3.65 -12.49
N SER A 181 0.48 2.70 -13.39
CA SER A 181 -0.51 1.80 -13.99
C SER A 181 -1.21 0.95 -12.93
N LEU A 182 -0.57 0.66 -11.79
CA LEU A 182 -1.21 -0.07 -10.67
C LEU A 182 -2.40 0.72 -10.12
N CYS A 183 -2.26 2.05 -10.01
CA CYS A 183 -3.30 2.93 -9.51
C CYS A 183 -4.31 3.27 -10.60
N LEU A 184 -3.83 3.65 -11.78
CA LEU A 184 -4.67 4.10 -12.89
C LEU A 184 -5.51 2.98 -13.54
N ASN A 185 -5.22 1.72 -13.22
CA ASN A 185 -6.08 0.60 -13.61
C ASN A 185 -7.52 0.74 -13.07
N CYS A 186 -7.68 1.38 -11.92
CA CYS A 186 -8.99 1.63 -11.30
C CYS A 186 -9.29 3.12 -11.12
N HIS A 187 -8.26 3.94 -10.90
CA HIS A 187 -8.37 5.39 -10.74
C HIS A 187 -8.15 6.08 -12.09
N ILE A 188 -9.21 6.18 -12.91
CA ILE A 188 -9.14 6.64 -14.31
C ILE A 188 -8.66 8.08 -14.52
N THR A 189 -8.44 8.85 -13.46
CA THR A 189 -7.94 10.23 -13.50
C THR A 189 -7.02 10.46 -12.32
N ARG A 190 -5.92 11.22 -12.50
CA ARG A 190 -5.19 11.76 -11.35
C ARG A 190 -5.95 12.96 -10.80
N HIS A 191 -5.80 13.20 -9.50
CA HIS A 191 -6.38 14.41 -8.89
C HIS A 191 -5.49 15.61 -9.20
N ASN A 192 -6.09 16.79 -9.40
CA ASN A 192 -5.38 18.05 -9.66
C ASN A 192 -4.45 18.11 -10.91
N GLU A 193 -4.74 17.34 -11.96
CA GLU A 193 -4.00 17.45 -13.23
C GLU A 193 -3.97 18.87 -13.82
N ASN A 194 -5.01 19.66 -13.55
CA ASN A 194 -5.12 21.06 -13.99
C ASN A 194 -4.37 22.06 -13.09
N ASN A 195 -3.82 21.65 -11.95
CA ASN A 195 -3.02 22.53 -11.09
C ASN A 195 -1.56 22.56 -11.60
N PRO A 196 -1.01 23.74 -11.98
CA PRO A 196 0.36 23.84 -12.49
C PRO A 196 1.44 23.25 -11.59
N GLY A 197 1.29 23.31 -10.26
CA GLY A 197 2.20 22.67 -9.30
C GLY A 197 2.17 21.14 -9.39
N PHE A 198 0.98 20.54 -9.43
CA PHE A 198 0.83 19.08 -9.58
C PHE A 198 1.26 18.60 -10.96
N LYS A 199 0.94 19.36 -12.00
CA LYS A 199 1.43 19.07 -13.35
C LYS A 199 2.95 18.99 -13.40
N ARG A 200 3.68 19.89 -12.72
CA ARG A 200 5.15 19.81 -12.64
C ARG A 200 5.64 18.54 -11.94
N MET A 201 4.95 18.08 -10.88
CA MET A 201 5.28 16.80 -10.25
C MET A 201 5.09 15.63 -11.21
N TYR A 202 3.97 15.61 -11.95
CA TYR A 202 3.70 14.59 -12.95
C TYR A 202 4.68 14.61 -14.12
N ASP A 203 5.03 15.81 -14.62
CA ASP A 203 6.03 15.99 -15.68
C ASP A 203 7.43 15.58 -15.21
N ALA A 204 7.72 15.66 -13.90
CA ALA A 204 8.95 15.17 -13.27
C ALA A 204 8.94 13.66 -12.98
N GLY A 205 7.88 12.94 -13.35
CA GLY A 205 7.78 11.49 -13.19
C GLY A 205 7.26 11.03 -11.82
N VAL A 206 6.73 11.92 -10.97
CA VAL A 206 6.07 11.52 -9.73
C VAL A 206 4.79 10.75 -10.06
N ALA A 207 4.69 9.50 -9.60
CA ALA A 207 3.51 8.65 -9.76
C ALA A 207 2.70 8.62 -8.45
N CYS A 208 1.55 7.94 -8.48
CA CYS A 208 0.66 7.84 -7.33
C CYS A 208 1.36 7.19 -6.12
N ILE A 209 2.22 6.20 -6.36
CA ILE A 209 2.81 5.38 -5.31
C ILE A 209 3.85 6.15 -4.48
N GLU A 210 4.45 7.21 -5.01
CA GLU A 210 5.45 8.03 -4.32
C GLU A 210 4.82 8.78 -3.15
N CYS A 211 3.59 9.26 -3.31
CA CYS A 211 2.85 9.96 -2.26
C CYS A 211 1.93 9.02 -1.47
N HIS A 212 1.15 8.17 -2.14
CA HIS A 212 0.13 7.35 -1.47
C HIS A 212 0.73 6.09 -0.83
N MET A 213 1.84 5.58 -1.36
CA MET A 213 2.55 4.40 -0.84
C MET A 213 4.01 4.74 -0.56
N ALA A 214 4.23 5.85 0.13
CA ALA A 214 5.56 6.39 0.37
C ALA A 214 6.48 5.35 1.05
N PRO A 215 7.76 5.28 0.66
CA PRO A 215 8.71 4.38 1.29
C PRO A 215 9.05 4.87 2.71
N TYR A 216 9.04 3.97 3.69
CA TYR A 216 9.33 4.28 5.10
C TYR A 216 10.45 3.43 5.71
N GLY A 217 11.04 2.52 4.94
CA GLY A 217 12.16 1.70 5.36
C GLY A 217 12.48 0.62 4.35
N LEU A 218 13.28 -0.37 4.76
CA LEU A 218 13.60 -1.54 3.95
C LEU A 218 13.00 -2.81 4.56
N ILE A 219 12.64 -3.77 3.71
CA ILE A 219 12.28 -5.10 4.16
C ILE A 219 13.56 -5.74 4.72
N LEU A 220 13.46 -6.32 5.92
CA LEU A 220 14.60 -6.82 6.68
C LEU A 220 15.51 -7.71 5.81
N ASN A 221 16.81 -7.42 5.81
CA ASN A 221 17.84 -8.11 5.03
C ASN A 221 17.65 -8.07 3.50
N THR A 222 17.00 -7.04 2.98
CA THR A 222 16.83 -6.82 1.54
C THR A 222 17.10 -5.36 1.15
N HIS A 223 17.23 -5.10 -0.15
CA HIS A 223 17.24 -3.75 -0.72
C HIS A 223 15.85 -3.30 -1.19
N VAL A 224 14.79 -4.02 -0.82
CA VAL A 224 13.42 -3.72 -1.23
C VAL A 224 12.80 -2.75 -0.22
N GLU A 225 12.24 -1.66 -0.73
CA GLU A 225 11.57 -0.65 0.10
C GLU A 225 10.27 -1.19 0.70
N LYS A 226 10.06 -0.92 1.98
CA LYS A 226 8.76 -0.99 2.63
C LYS A 226 7.97 0.25 2.27
N ARG A 227 6.72 0.06 1.85
CA ARG A 227 5.82 1.13 1.44
C ARG A 227 4.51 1.06 2.21
N PHE A 228 3.93 2.21 2.54
CA PHE A 228 2.63 2.27 3.21
C PHE A 228 1.53 1.68 2.32
N HIS A 229 0.67 0.84 2.91
CA HIS A 229 -0.45 0.19 2.24
C HIS A 229 -1.82 0.68 2.76
N ASP A 230 -1.84 1.78 3.51
CA ASP A 230 -3.09 2.45 3.90
C ASP A 230 -3.55 3.51 2.90
N PHE A 231 -2.67 3.86 1.94
CA PHE A 231 -2.86 4.80 0.83
C PHE A 231 -3.09 6.27 1.28
N LYS A 232 -2.70 6.63 2.51
CA LYS A 232 -3.00 7.93 3.14
C LYS A 232 -1.79 8.87 3.20
N VAL A 233 -1.69 9.78 2.23
CA VAL A 233 -0.64 10.82 2.17
C VAL A 233 -0.46 11.56 3.50
N ALA A 234 -1.53 12.11 4.06
CA ALA A 234 -1.45 12.98 5.25
C ALA A 234 -1.10 12.22 6.54
N SER A 235 -1.43 10.93 6.62
CA SER A 235 -1.08 10.09 7.77
C SER A 235 0.38 9.63 7.70
N ASN A 236 0.98 9.69 6.52
CA ASN A 236 2.31 9.17 6.21
C ASN A 236 3.32 10.30 5.95
N LEU A 237 3.08 11.49 6.48
CA LEU A 237 4.09 12.55 6.50
C LEU A 237 5.16 12.23 7.56
N PRO A 238 6.43 12.58 7.32
CA PRO A 238 6.96 13.35 6.18
C PRO A 238 7.22 12.53 4.91
N PHE A 239 7.12 11.20 4.97
CA PHE A 239 7.54 10.29 3.90
C PHE A 239 6.88 10.59 2.55
N SER A 240 5.59 10.92 2.57
CA SER A 240 4.80 11.17 1.34
C SER A 240 5.22 12.41 0.56
N CYS A 241 5.97 13.31 1.20
CA CYS A 241 6.56 14.47 0.54
C CYS A 241 8.05 14.27 0.24
N GLY A 242 8.68 13.17 0.66
CA GLY A 242 10.13 13.01 0.50
C GLY A 242 10.95 14.08 1.21
N ALA A 243 10.42 14.62 2.31
CA ALA A 243 11.12 15.61 3.12
C ALA A 243 12.24 14.97 3.94
N LYS A 244 13.07 15.77 4.61
CA LYS A 244 14.19 15.27 5.41
C LYS A 244 13.74 14.19 6.40
N GLY A 245 14.41 13.03 6.37
CA GLY A 245 14.04 11.85 7.15
C GLY A 245 13.16 10.84 6.40
N SER A 246 12.68 11.18 5.20
CA SER A 246 12.11 10.21 4.27
C SER A 246 13.19 9.36 3.60
N MET A 247 12.78 8.18 3.13
CA MET A 247 13.60 7.33 2.24
C MET A 247 13.66 7.90 0.82
N SER A 248 12.64 8.66 0.40
CA SER A 248 12.61 9.37 -0.88
C SER A 248 13.23 10.77 -0.76
N ALA A 249 14.03 11.16 -1.74
CA ALA A 249 14.78 12.42 -1.74
C ALA A 249 14.12 13.53 -2.58
N CYS A 250 12.79 13.69 -2.49
CA CYS A 250 12.07 14.67 -3.31
C CYS A 250 12.26 16.12 -2.81
N HIS A 251 12.33 16.29 -1.49
CA HIS A 251 12.24 17.58 -0.81
C HIS A 251 13.18 17.64 0.41
N THR A 252 14.41 17.16 0.23
CA THR A 252 15.41 17.02 1.31
C THR A 252 15.79 18.34 2.00
N GLU A 253 15.49 19.47 1.37
CA GLU A 253 15.69 20.83 1.86
C GLU A 253 14.72 21.23 2.99
N PHE A 254 13.62 20.50 3.17
CA PHE A 254 12.59 20.80 4.17
C PHE A 254 12.62 19.81 5.34
N SER A 255 12.45 20.31 6.56
CA SER A 255 12.34 19.51 7.78
C SER A 255 11.00 18.77 7.89
N THR A 256 10.97 17.71 8.69
CA THR A 256 9.72 17.02 9.08
C THR A 256 8.74 17.99 9.71
N GLU A 257 9.22 18.87 10.58
CA GLU A 257 8.42 19.86 11.30
C GLU A 257 7.78 20.86 10.34
N ALA A 258 8.54 21.39 9.36
CA ALA A 258 7.99 22.27 8.34
C ALA A 258 6.96 21.56 7.45
N THR A 259 7.20 20.29 7.12
CA THR A 259 6.26 19.45 6.36
C THR A 259 4.95 19.25 7.10
N LEU A 260 5.01 19.01 8.41
CA LEU A 260 3.82 18.88 9.25
C LEU A 260 3.08 20.21 9.40
N ALA A 261 3.81 21.33 9.49
CA ALA A 261 3.23 22.67 9.50
C ALA A 261 2.56 23.08 8.18
N PHE A 262 2.97 22.47 7.06
CA PHE A 262 2.37 22.68 5.73
C PHE A 262 0.99 21.99 5.60
N LEU A 263 0.77 20.91 6.35
CA LEU A 263 -0.40 20.04 6.22
C LEU A 263 -1.77 20.74 6.38
N PRO A 264 -1.99 21.67 7.33
CA PRO A 264 -3.26 22.39 7.44
C PRO A 264 -3.59 23.20 6.18
N TYR A 265 -2.60 23.89 5.60
CA TYR A 265 -2.77 24.67 4.38
C TYR A 265 -3.13 23.79 3.19
N PHE A 266 -2.43 22.65 3.04
CA PHE A 266 -2.72 21.68 2.00
C PHE A 266 -4.11 21.07 2.13
N LYS A 267 -4.53 20.73 3.37
CA LYS A 267 -5.87 20.18 3.65
C LYS A 267 -6.98 21.19 3.38
N GLU A 268 -6.78 22.45 3.74
CA GLU A 268 -7.77 23.50 3.48
C GLU A 268 -7.95 23.72 1.98
N GLN A 269 -6.84 23.87 1.25
CA GLN A 269 -6.88 24.09 -0.19
C GLN A 269 -7.51 22.91 -0.95
N HIS A 270 -7.25 21.68 -0.49
CA HIS A 270 -7.73 20.45 -1.13
C HIS A 270 -8.81 19.74 -0.31
N ARG A 271 -9.65 20.51 0.41
CA ARG A 271 -10.69 19.96 1.31
C ARG A 271 -11.63 18.95 0.64
N ALA A 272 -11.86 19.10 -0.67
CA ALA A 272 -12.71 18.21 -1.46
C ALA A 272 -12.17 16.78 -1.52
N TRP A 273 -10.88 16.57 -1.27
CA TRP A 273 -10.27 15.25 -1.22
C TRP A 273 -10.59 14.48 0.05
N TRP A 274 -11.05 15.18 1.10
CA TRP A 274 -11.37 14.60 2.40
C TRP A 274 -12.88 14.64 2.71
N PRO A 275 -13.75 14.03 1.87
CA PRO A 275 -15.18 14.04 2.12
C PRO A 275 -15.51 13.30 3.42
N GLY A 276 -16.25 13.95 4.32
CA GLY A 276 -16.84 13.31 5.50
C GLY A 276 -16.12 13.48 6.83
N LYS A 277 -15.09 14.34 6.95
CA LYS A 277 -14.63 14.82 8.26
C LYS A 277 -14.90 16.31 8.37
N SER A 278 -15.88 16.69 9.21
CA SER A 278 -15.89 18.06 9.71
C SER A 278 -14.52 18.34 10.33
N MET A 279 -14.00 19.56 10.17
CA MET A 279 -12.80 20.04 10.86
C MET A 279 -13.10 20.17 12.36
N SER A 280 -13.37 19.04 13.01
CA SER A 280 -13.23 18.89 14.44
C SER A 280 -11.73 18.90 14.71
N SER A 281 -11.31 19.83 15.54
CA SER A 281 -9.96 20.18 16.01
C SER A 281 -9.16 19.04 16.67
N ARG A 282 -9.43 17.78 16.35
CA ARG A 282 -8.72 16.60 16.86
C ARG A 282 -7.98 15.88 15.74
N MET A 283 -6.92 16.51 15.25
CA MET A 283 -5.80 15.77 14.66
C MET A 283 -4.67 15.76 15.68
N ALA A 284 -4.76 14.84 16.64
CA ALA A 284 -3.60 14.34 17.34
C ALA A 284 -3.71 12.81 17.36
N PRO A 285 -2.92 12.14 16.51
CA PRO A 285 -2.27 10.94 16.98
C PRO A 285 -0.83 10.95 16.46
N PHE A 286 0.06 11.58 17.23
CA PHE A 286 1.52 11.42 17.28
C PHE A 286 2.04 12.67 17.98
N GLY A 287 2.07 12.65 19.32
CA GLY A 287 2.70 13.63 20.22
C GLY A 287 3.18 14.99 19.66
N MET A 288 2.33 15.74 18.97
CA MET A 288 2.71 17.07 18.49
C MET A 288 2.70 18.01 19.70
N PRO A 289 3.80 18.73 19.97
CA PRO A 289 3.78 19.74 21.02
C PRO A 289 2.76 20.84 20.68
N ASN A 290 2.04 21.32 21.70
CA ASN A 290 1.03 22.38 21.58
C ASN A 290 1.52 23.66 20.87
N SER A 291 2.83 23.83 20.72
CA SER A 291 3.45 24.92 19.96
C SER A 291 3.10 24.90 18.46
N MET A 292 2.76 23.75 17.86
CA MET A 292 2.45 23.68 16.42
C MET A 292 1.12 24.35 16.02
N ASN A 293 0.14 24.44 16.93
CA ASN A 293 -1.10 25.18 16.68
C ASN A 293 -0.90 26.70 16.60
N MET A 294 0.24 27.24 17.07
CA MET A 294 0.54 28.67 16.96
C MET A 294 1.09 29.09 15.58
N TYR A 295 1.56 28.15 14.74
CA TYR A 295 2.13 28.48 13.43
C TYR A 295 1.06 28.78 12.36
N ALA A 296 -0.18 28.33 12.59
CA ALA A 296 -1.28 28.51 11.64
C ALA A 296 -2.05 29.84 11.82
N SER A 297 -1.76 30.64 12.86
CA SER A 297 -2.64 31.78 13.25
C SER A 297 -2.12 33.18 12.91
N ARG A 298 -0.88 33.35 12.43
CA ARG A 298 -0.40 34.65 11.92
C ARG A 298 -0.56 34.74 10.41
N THR A 299 -1.76 35.12 9.98
CA THR A 299 -2.06 35.84 8.73
C THR A 299 -1.11 35.57 7.56
N MET A 300 -0.94 34.31 7.16
CA MET A 300 -0.63 34.03 5.76
C MET A 300 -1.95 34.19 5.04
N ASN A 301 -2.09 35.30 4.31
CA ASN A 301 -3.20 35.51 3.40
C ASN A 301 -3.32 34.21 2.59
N ILE A 302 -4.48 33.53 2.66
CA ILE A 302 -4.72 32.26 1.94
C ILE A 302 -4.80 32.61 0.45
N GLN A 303 -3.67 32.94 -0.14
CA GLN A 303 -3.51 32.94 -1.58
C GLN A 303 -3.67 31.49 -2.01
N ARG A 304 -4.48 31.30 -3.04
CA ARG A 304 -4.65 29.99 -3.65
C ARG A 304 -3.28 29.61 -4.23
N TYR A 305 -2.65 28.58 -3.69
CA TYR A 305 -1.35 28.11 -4.18
C TYR A 305 -1.56 27.37 -5.50
N GLU A 306 -1.39 28.05 -6.62
CA GLU A 306 -1.71 27.48 -7.94
C GLU A 306 -0.45 26.94 -8.64
N THR A 307 0.72 27.49 -8.34
CA THR A 307 1.99 27.09 -8.96
C THR A 307 2.89 26.31 -8.01
N SER A 308 3.86 25.58 -8.55
CA SER A 308 4.93 24.98 -7.75
C SER A 308 5.66 26.01 -6.89
N ASP A 309 5.82 27.22 -7.41
CA ASP A 309 6.59 28.27 -6.76
C ASP A 309 5.82 28.84 -5.58
N ASP A 310 4.48 28.82 -5.62
CA ASP A 310 3.64 29.21 -4.49
C ASP A 310 3.73 28.19 -3.36
N TYR A 311 3.65 26.89 -3.70
CA TYR A 311 3.85 25.81 -2.74
C TYR A 311 5.24 25.83 -2.11
N TYR A 312 6.29 25.99 -2.93
CA TYR A 312 7.67 26.07 -2.48
C TYR A 312 7.88 27.27 -1.55
N ARG A 313 7.35 28.45 -1.90
CA ARG A 313 7.46 29.67 -1.07
C ARG A 313 6.78 29.52 0.28
N LEU A 314 5.56 28.97 0.32
CA LEU A 314 4.88 28.67 1.59
C LEU A 314 5.72 27.74 2.46
N TRP A 315 6.19 26.63 1.88
CA TRP A 315 6.94 25.65 2.65
C TRP A 315 8.28 26.20 3.15
N TRP A 316 8.97 27.02 2.35
CA TRP A 316 10.17 27.73 2.76
C TRP A 316 9.92 28.71 3.91
N GLN A 317 8.81 29.45 3.87
CA GLN A 317 8.43 30.34 4.97
C GLN A 317 8.17 29.56 6.26
N LEU A 318 7.52 28.39 6.18
CA LEU A 318 7.30 27.52 7.33
C LEU A 318 8.62 26.96 7.88
N GLU A 319 9.55 26.55 7.01
CA GLU A 319 10.89 26.11 7.40
C GLU A 319 11.66 27.20 8.15
N LEU A 320 11.63 28.45 7.66
CA LEU A 320 12.25 29.58 8.35
C LEU A 320 11.62 29.83 9.73
N GLN A 321 10.30 29.72 9.85
CA GLN A 321 9.60 29.87 11.13
C GLN A 321 9.98 28.76 12.12
N VAL A 322 10.08 27.51 11.65
CA VAL A 322 10.52 26.37 12.46
C VAL A 322 11.94 26.59 12.98
N ARG A 323 12.87 27.01 12.11
CA ARG A 323 14.27 27.28 12.49
C ARG A 323 14.36 28.37 13.57
N ALA A 324 13.74 29.52 13.31
CA ALA A 324 13.72 30.66 14.23
C ALA A 324 13.19 30.30 15.63
N ASN A 325 12.20 29.41 15.71
CA ASN A 325 11.63 28.97 16.98
C ASN A 325 12.37 27.80 17.64
N SER A 326 13.18 27.06 16.87
CA SER A 326 14.03 25.98 17.39
C SER A 326 15.34 26.48 18.01
N GLY A 327 15.65 27.77 17.87
CA GLY A 327 16.92 28.35 18.33
C GLY A 327 18.14 27.94 17.49
N ASN A 328 17.91 27.39 16.29
CA ASN A 328 18.91 27.06 15.28
C ASN A 328 18.91 28.11 14.16
#